data_AF-A0AAV4V2G8-F1
#
_entry.id   AF-A0AAV4V2G8-F1
#
_cell.length_a   1.000
_cell.length_b   1.000
_cell.length_c   1.000
_cell.angle_alpha   90.00
_cell.angle_beta   90.00
_cell.angle_gamma   90.00
#
_symmetry.space_group_name_H-M   'P 1'
#
loop_
_entity.id
_entity.type
_entity.pdbx_description
1 polymer ?
#
loop_
_entity_poly.entity_id
_entity_poly.type
_entity_poly.pdbx_seq_one_letter_code
_entity_poly.pdbx_strand_id
1 'polypeptide(L)'
;MDEKKLKVPVPVEGVAGGRLNLPCDITSPISDDEVYLVLWYKDEVATPIYSLDARRGPLGQARHATNEPLTGRAYFSSIPQPAVLQIDKVSLEDEGLYRCRVDFRKARTQHSALIVSIAGEYISAAVVVVYGRLVDVSNTFGTVL
;
A
#
# COMPACT_ATOMS: atom_id res chain seq x y z
N MET A 1 33.79 -5.21 4.78
CA MET A 1 33.63 -4.56 3.45
C MET A 1 32.26 -5.01 2.95
N ASP A 2 31.22 -4.50 3.60
CA ASP A 2 29.85 -4.88 3.31
C ASP A 2 29.34 -3.90 2.26
N GLU A 3 29.30 -4.39 1.03
CA GLU A 3 28.68 -3.72 -0.10
C GLU A 3 27.22 -3.45 0.29
N LYS A 4 26.91 -2.19 0.67
CA LYS A 4 25.54 -1.71 0.78
C LYS A 4 24.94 -1.78 -0.63
N LYS A 5 24.43 -2.96 -0.99
CA LYS A 5 23.67 -3.17 -2.22
C LYS A 5 22.47 -2.23 -2.15
N LEU A 6 22.51 -1.18 -2.96
CA LEU A 6 21.40 -0.24 -3.09
C LEU A 6 20.20 -1.06 -3.60
N LYS A 7 19.25 -1.36 -2.71
CA LYS A 7 18.01 -2.03 -3.11
C LYS A 7 17.17 -1.02 -3.88
N VAL A 8 17.06 -1.24 -5.19
CA VAL A 8 16.19 -0.44 -6.06
C VAL A 8 14.73 -0.66 -5.62
N PRO A 9 13.94 0.40 -5.41
CA PRO A 9 12.52 0.26 -5.11
C PRO A 9 11.75 -0.44 -6.24
N VAL A 10 10.77 -1.27 -5.90
CA VAL A 10 9.93 -1.98 -6.88
C VAL A 10 8.77 -1.08 -7.31
N PRO A 11 8.53 -0.86 -8.62
CA PRO A 11 7.37 -0.09 -9.06
C PRO A 11 6.06 -0.86 -8.83
N VAL A 12 5.03 -0.15 -8.40
CA VAL A 12 3.66 -0.66 -8.24
C VAL A 12 2.69 0.38 -8.78
N GLU A 13 1.78 -0.06 -9.65
CA GLU A 13 0.79 0.82 -10.27
C GLU A 13 -0.60 0.55 -9.69
N GLY A 14 -1.36 1.62 -9.50
CA GLY A 14 -2.76 1.57 -9.09
C GLY A 14 -3.64 2.48 -9.94
N VAL A 15 -4.95 2.30 -9.82
CA VAL A 15 -5.96 3.18 -10.43
C VAL A 15 -6.79 3.79 -9.32
N ALA A 16 -7.01 5.10 -9.38
CA ALA A 16 -7.83 5.82 -8.41
C ALA A 16 -9.23 5.17 -8.27
N GLY A 17 -9.77 5.15 -7.06
CA GLY A 17 -11.01 4.46 -6.70
C GLY A 17 -10.87 2.94 -6.52
N GLY A 18 -9.80 2.34 -7.06
CA GLY A 18 -9.53 0.91 -6.99
C GLY A 18 -8.91 0.42 -5.69
N ARG A 19 -8.33 -0.78 -5.77
CA ARG A 19 -7.57 -1.43 -4.69
C ARG A 19 -6.11 -1.56 -5.09
N LEU A 20 -5.22 -1.21 -4.18
CA LEU A 20 -3.78 -1.33 -4.35
C LEU A 20 -3.22 -2.37 -3.38
N ASN A 21 -2.36 -3.25 -3.90
CA ASN A 21 -1.70 -4.30 -3.12
C ASN A 21 -0.20 -4.03 -3.08
N LEU A 22 0.32 -3.72 -1.89
CA LEU A 22 1.73 -3.43 -1.67
C LEU A 22 2.43 -4.69 -1.13
N PRO A 23 3.26 -5.38 -1.92
CA PRO A 23 3.94 -6.59 -1.47
C PRO A 23 5.06 -6.26 -0.48
N CYS A 24 5.17 -7.08 0.56
CA CYS A 24 6.30 -7.08 1.48
C CYS A 24 6.67 -8.51 1.84
N ASP A 25 7.93 -8.86 1.56
CA ASP A 25 8.47 -10.16 1.96
C ASP A 25 8.75 -10.17 3.46
N ILE A 26 8.01 -11.02 4.17
CA ILE A 26 8.14 -11.25 5.61
C ILE A 26 8.83 -12.59 5.91
N THR A 27 9.50 -13.19 4.93
CA THR A 27 10.20 -14.48 5.09
C THR A 27 11.54 -14.25 5.79
N SER A 28 11.75 -14.92 6.93
CA SER A 28 13.05 -14.87 7.60
C SER A 28 14.11 -15.61 6.78
N PRO A 29 15.35 -15.10 6.68
CA PRO A 29 16.44 -15.80 6.00
C PRO A 29 17.02 -16.93 6.88
N ILE A 30 16.53 -17.08 8.11
CA ILE A 30 16.96 -18.10 9.06
C ILE A 30 15.77 -19.02 9.36
N SER A 31 16.02 -20.33 9.42
CA SER A 31 15.02 -21.31 9.84
C SER A 31 14.59 -21.12 11.29
N ASP A 32 13.35 -21.47 11.62
CA ASP A 32 12.79 -21.37 12.98
C ASP A 32 12.86 -19.94 13.55
N ASP A 33 12.54 -18.96 12.73
CA ASP A 33 12.46 -17.57 13.14
C ASP A 33 11.06 -17.01 12.88
N GLU A 34 10.67 -16.06 13.71
CA GLU A 34 9.32 -15.52 13.74
C GLU A 34 9.35 -14.05 13.37
N VAL A 35 8.35 -13.62 12.60
CA VAL A 35 8.09 -12.21 12.35
C VAL A 35 7.66 -11.57 13.67
N TYR A 36 8.36 -10.52 14.09
CA TYR A 36 8.17 -9.87 15.37
C TYR A 36 7.41 -8.55 15.23
N LEU A 37 7.69 -7.78 14.17
CA LEU A 37 7.03 -6.51 13.87
C LEU A 37 7.07 -6.23 12.36
N VAL A 38 5.97 -5.76 11.78
CA VAL A 38 5.93 -5.23 10.41
C VAL A 38 5.47 -3.78 10.47
N LEU A 39 6.26 -2.88 9.89
CA LEU A 39 5.99 -1.45 9.86
C LEU A 39 6.01 -0.95 8.42
N TRP A 40 5.03 -0.13 8.08
CA TRP A 40 4.97 0.57 6.80
C TRP A 40 5.12 2.06 7.00
N TYR A 41 5.92 2.67 6.14
CA TYR A 41 6.13 4.11 6.08
C TYR A 41 5.78 4.61 4.67
N LYS A 42 5.31 5.84 4.57
CA LYS A 42 5.09 6.53 3.30
C LYS A 42 5.97 7.78 3.26
N ASP A 43 6.68 7.95 2.16
CA ASP A 43 7.59 9.06 1.91
C ASP A 43 8.55 9.27 3.10
N GLU A 44 8.89 10.50 3.43
CA GLU A 44 9.81 10.83 4.52
C GLU A 44 9.13 10.90 5.90
N VAL A 45 7.93 10.34 6.04
CA VAL A 45 7.21 10.31 7.32
C VAL A 45 7.92 9.34 8.27
N ALA A 46 8.39 9.87 9.40
CA ALA A 46 9.16 9.11 10.38
C ALA A 46 8.31 8.12 11.21
N THR A 47 7.01 8.35 11.30
CA THR A 47 6.07 7.47 12.00
C THR A 47 5.44 6.47 11.01
N PRO A 48 5.22 5.21 11.43
CA PRO A 48 4.61 4.23 10.55
C PRO A 48 3.14 4.60 10.26
N ILE A 49 2.73 4.48 8.99
CA ILE A 49 1.34 4.62 8.52
C ILE A 49 0.51 3.36 8.79
N TYR A 50 1.17 2.21 8.93
CA TYR A 50 0.58 0.94 9.33
C TYR A 50 1.57 0.13 10.15
N SER A 51 1.07 -0.60 11.14
CA SER A 51 1.87 -1.51 11.97
C SER A 51 1.13 -2.81 12.26
N LEU A 52 1.90 -3.89 12.30
CA LEU A 52 1.49 -5.21 12.78
C LEU A 52 2.50 -5.64 13.85
N ASP A 53 2.03 -5.81 15.08
CA ASP A 53 2.81 -6.14 16.27
C ASP A 53 2.50 -7.56 16.76
N ALA A 54 3.42 -8.48 16.48
CA ALA A 54 3.34 -9.89 16.86
C ALA A 54 4.17 -10.21 18.11
N ARG A 55 4.66 -9.20 18.84
CA ARG A 55 5.59 -9.44 19.97
C ARG A 55 4.97 -10.20 21.14
N ARG A 56 3.63 -10.26 21.21
CA ARG A 56 2.88 -10.88 22.30
C ARG A 56 2.18 -12.18 21.92
N GLY A 57 2.42 -12.72 20.73
CA GLY A 57 1.73 -13.93 20.28
C GLY A 57 2.06 -14.33 18.84
N PRO A 58 1.39 -15.35 18.29
CA PRO A 58 1.59 -15.77 16.92
C PRO A 58 1.15 -14.67 15.93
N LEU A 59 1.74 -14.66 14.73
CA LEU A 59 1.49 -13.65 13.70
C LEU A 59 0.00 -13.46 13.37
N GLY A 60 -0.79 -14.55 13.36
CA GLY A 60 -2.23 -14.50 13.09
C GLY A 60 -3.08 -13.81 14.17
N GLN A 61 -2.51 -13.52 15.34
CA GLN A 61 -3.15 -12.78 16.44
C GLN A 61 -2.44 -11.45 16.72
N ALA A 62 -1.60 -11.01 15.79
CA ALA A 62 -0.87 -9.76 15.92
C ALA A 62 -1.82 -8.57 16.06
N ARG A 63 -1.37 -7.54 16.77
CA ARG A 63 -2.13 -6.31 16.92
C ARG A 63 -1.84 -5.40 15.74
N HIS A 64 -2.89 -4.84 15.16
CA HIS A 64 -2.77 -3.94 14.02
C HIS A 64 -3.10 -2.51 14.46
N ALA A 65 -2.38 -1.53 13.92
CA ALA A 65 -2.72 -0.13 14.04
C ALA A 65 -2.39 0.61 12.75
N THR A 66 -3.22 1.59 12.43
CA THR A 66 -3.15 2.40 11.21
C THR A 66 -3.28 3.86 11.59
N ASN A 67 -2.58 4.73 10.89
CA ASN A 67 -2.67 6.19 11.04
C ASN A 67 -3.21 6.83 9.75
N GLU A 68 -3.58 8.10 9.80
CA GLU A 68 -3.92 8.88 8.61
C GLU A 68 -2.74 8.88 7.60
N PRO A 69 -3.01 8.82 6.28
CA PRO A 69 -4.32 8.82 5.63
C PRO A 69 -4.92 7.42 5.39
N LEU A 70 -4.39 6.36 6.01
CA LEU A 70 -4.79 4.97 5.74
C LEU A 70 -5.88 4.43 6.68
N THR A 71 -6.25 5.20 7.70
CA THR A 71 -7.26 4.82 8.70
C THR A 71 -8.55 4.31 8.04
N GLY A 72 -8.97 3.10 8.40
CA GLY A 72 -10.22 2.50 7.94
C GLY A 72 -10.23 1.92 6.52
N ARG A 73 -9.12 2.01 5.77
CA ARG A 73 -9.03 1.50 4.40
C ARG A 73 -7.79 0.65 4.09
N ALA A 74 -6.90 0.46 5.06
CA ALA A 74 -5.72 -0.40 4.91
C ALA A 74 -5.80 -1.68 5.75
N TYR A 75 -5.44 -2.80 5.13
CA TYR A 75 -5.52 -4.14 5.71
C TYR A 75 -4.27 -4.95 5.36
N PHE A 76 -3.69 -5.65 6.33
CA PHE A 76 -2.54 -6.51 6.08
C PHE A 76 -2.97 -7.97 6.01
N SER A 77 -2.45 -8.70 5.04
CA SER A 77 -2.61 -10.15 4.90
C SER A 77 -1.25 -10.83 4.81
N SER A 78 -0.99 -11.75 5.74
CA SER A 78 0.20 -12.60 5.76
C SER A 78 0.04 -13.93 5.01
N ILE A 79 -1.17 -14.20 4.51
CA ILE A 79 -1.50 -15.44 3.78
C ILE A 79 -0.83 -15.51 2.40
N PRO A 80 -0.94 -14.48 1.53
CA PRO A 80 -0.19 -14.50 0.28
C PRO A 80 1.32 -14.45 0.56
N GLN A 81 2.10 -15.01 -0.36
CA GLN A 81 3.57 -14.94 -0.34
C GLN A 81 4.02 -14.27 -1.65
N PRO A 82 4.56 -13.04 -1.60
CA PRO A 82 4.83 -12.23 -0.41
C PRO A 82 3.54 -11.71 0.27
N ALA A 83 3.66 -11.35 1.55
CA ALA A 83 2.57 -10.73 2.30
C ALA A 83 2.20 -9.38 1.70
N VAL A 84 0.98 -8.90 1.94
CA VAL A 84 0.44 -7.72 1.25
C VAL A 84 -0.18 -6.74 2.26
N LEU A 85 0.18 -5.46 2.14
CA LEU A 85 -0.64 -4.37 2.64
C LEU A 85 -1.61 -3.94 1.53
N GLN A 86 -2.88 -4.25 1.71
CA GLN A 86 -3.96 -3.82 0.83
C GLN A 86 -4.43 -2.43 1.26
N ILE A 87 -4.64 -1.56 0.28
CA ILE A 87 -5.25 -0.24 0.47
C ILE A 87 -6.46 -0.16 -0.45
N ASP A 88 -7.65 0.02 0.11
CA ASP A 88 -8.90 0.20 -0.63
C ASP A 88 -9.15 1.69 -0.93
N LYS A 89 -9.89 1.95 -2.02
CA LYS A 89 -10.29 3.29 -2.48
C LYS A 89 -9.09 4.23 -2.59
N VAL A 90 -8.06 3.80 -3.32
CA VAL A 90 -6.84 4.61 -3.47
C VAL A 90 -7.12 5.92 -4.21
N SER A 91 -6.42 6.99 -3.85
CA SER A 91 -6.50 8.29 -4.50
C SER A 91 -5.13 8.68 -5.09
N LEU A 92 -5.08 9.77 -5.85
CA LEU A 92 -3.80 10.30 -6.36
C LEU A 92 -2.82 10.69 -5.24
N GLU A 93 -3.31 10.96 -4.03
CA GLU A 93 -2.47 11.29 -2.86
C GLU A 93 -1.76 10.07 -2.27
N ASP A 94 -2.20 8.86 -2.64
CA ASP A 94 -1.53 7.61 -2.29
C ASP A 94 -0.28 7.35 -3.15
N GLU A 95 -0.02 8.16 -4.17
CA GLU A 95 1.25 8.14 -4.88
C GLU A 95 2.41 8.45 -3.93
N GLY A 96 3.55 7.76 -4.11
CA GLY A 96 4.74 8.03 -3.32
C GLY A 96 5.62 6.80 -3.08
N LEU A 97 6.60 6.98 -2.19
CA LEU A 97 7.56 5.93 -1.82
C LEU A 97 7.10 5.21 -0.55
N TYR A 98 6.76 3.94 -0.67
CA TYR A 98 6.39 3.11 0.47
C TYR A 98 7.59 2.30 0.92
N ARG A 99 7.82 2.21 2.23
CA ARG A 99 8.89 1.41 2.81
C ARG A 99 8.30 0.42 3.79
N CYS A 100 8.54 -0.87 3.56
CA CYS A 100 8.22 -1.92 4.51
C CYS A 100 9.48 -2.27 5.31
N ARG A 101 9.34 -2.26 6.63
CA ARG A 101 10.35 -2.75 7.58
C ARG A 101 9.78 -3.97 8.28
N VAL A 102 10.55 -5.05 8.27
CA VAL A 102 10.21 -6.31 8.94
C VAL A 102 11.29 -6.60 9.97
N ASP A 103 10.90 -6.61 11.23
CA ASP A 103 11.75 -7.07 12.32
C ASP A 103 11.41 -8.53 12.61
N PHE A 104 12.46 -9.34 12.73
CA PHE A 104 12.37 -10.73 13.11
C PHE A 104 12.85 -10.91 14.55
N ARG A 105 12.51 -12.05 15.15
CA ARG A 105 12.93 -12.35 16.51
C ARG A 105 14.43 -12.63 16.60
N LYS A 106 15.01 -13.31 15.61
CA LYS A 106 16.42 -13.72 15.57
C LYS A 106 17.18 -13.04 14.44
N ALA A 107 16.62 -12.99 13.23
CA ALA A 107 17.29 -12.43 12.06
C ALA A 107 17.41 -10.90 12.13
N ARG A 108 18.32 -10.36 11.30
CA ARG A 108 18.43 -8.92 11.11
C ARG A 108 17.16 -8.36 10.46
N THR A 109 16.79 -7.15 10.86
CA THR A 109 15.72 -6.38 10.22
C THR A 109 15.92 -6.32 8.71
N GLN A 110 14.83 -6.56 7.98
CA GLN A 110 14.78 -6.40 6.53
C GLN A 110 13.97 -5.16 6.16
N HIS A 111 14.41 -4.54 5.07
CA HIS A 111 13.72 -3.41 4.45
C HIS A 111 13.47 -3.71 2.98
N SER A 112 12.30 -3.30 2.51
CA SER A 112 11.93 -3.20 1.10
C SER A 112 11.30 -1.83 0.84
N ALA A 113 11.41 -1.36 -0.40
CA ALA A 113 10.86 -0.09 -0.83
C ALA A 113 10.09 -0.29 -2.13
N LEU A 114 8.99 0.43 -2.27
CA LEU A 114 8.10 0.40 -3.42
C LEU A 114 7.87 1.83 -3.91
N ILE A 115 7.93 2.06 -5.21
CA ILE A 115 7.47 3.31 -5.81
C ILE A 115 6.05 3.06 -6.30
N VAL A 116 5.09 3.73 -5.69
CA VAL A 116 3.67 3.64 -6.07
C VAL A 116 3.37 4.79 -7.02
N SER A 117 2.74 4.49 -8.15
CA SER A 117 2.12 5.48 -9.06
C SER A 117 0.63 5.20 -9.17
N ILE A 118 -0.19 6.26 -9.20
CA ILE A 118 -1.65 6.12 -9.30
C ILE A 118 -2.15 6.80 -10.57
N ALA A 119 -2.71 6.01 -11.47
CA ALA A 119 -3.43 6.54 -12.62
C ALA A 119 -4.81 7.05 -12.17
N GLY A 120 -5.21 8.22 -12.67
CA GLY A 120 -6.59 8.69 -12.50
C GLY A 120 -7.58 7.70 -13.11
N GLU A 121 -8.76 7.58 -12.50
CA GLU A 121 -9.85 6.79 -13.08
C GLU A 121 -10.26 7.46 -14.40
N TYR A 122 -10.17 6.72 -15.50
CA TYR A 122 -10.71 7.18 -16.77
C TYR A 122 -12.23 7.19 -16.63
N ILE A 123 -12.79 8.34 -16.27
CA ILE A 123 -14.17 8.62 -16.62
C ILE A 123 -14.14 8.62 -18.15
N SER A 124 -14.71 7.60 -18.78
CA SER A 124 -15.05 7.67 -20.20
C SER A 124 -15.97 8.88 -20.32
N ALA A 125 -15.40 10.06 -20.58
CA ALA A 125 -16.13 11.25 -20.89
C ALA A 125 -16.88 10.90 -22.17
N ALA A 126 -18.14 10.49 -22.02
CA ALA A 126 -19.05 10.34 -23.12
C ALA A 126 -19.37 11.76 -23.57
N VAL A 127 -18.46 12.35 -24.35
CA VAL A 127 -18.64 13.66 -24.94
C VAL A 127 -19.35 13.44 -26.26
N VAL A 128 -20.62 13.79 -26.33
CA VAL A 128 -21.39 13.73 -27.57
C VAL A 128 -21.51 15.15 -28.15
N VAL A 129 -21.45 15.25 -29.47
CA VAL A 129 -21.65 16.52 -30.16
C VAL A 129 -23.14 16.72 -30.38
N VAL A 130 -23.72 17.74 -29.77
CA VAL A 130 -25.14 18.12 -29.93
C VAL A 130 -25.20 19.52 -30.51
N TYR A 131 -25.75 19.67 -31.71
CA TYR A 131 -25.81 20.95 -32.44
C TYR A 131 -24.45 21.67 -32.54
N GLY A 132 -23.36 20.91 -32.75
CA GLY A 132 -22.00 21.45 -32.85
C GLY A 132 -21.37 21.87 -31.53
N ARG A 133 -21.98 21.57 -30.38
CA ARG A 133 -21.41 21.77 -29.04
C ARG A 133 -21.02 20.43 -28.44
N LEU A 134 -19.86 20.38 -27.76
CA LEU A 134 -19.43 19.25 -26.95
C LEU A 134 -20.26 19.22 -25.65
N VAL A 135 -20.97 18.12 -25.40
CA VAL A 135 -21.79 17.91 -24.20
C VAL A 135 -21.24 16.71 -23.44
N ASP A 136 -20.91 16.91 -22.16
CA ASP A 136 -20.51 15.84 -21.26
C ASP A 136 -21.74 15.08 -20.73
N VAL A 137 -21.89 13.82 -21.16
CA VAL A 137 -23.02 12.95 -20.78
C VAL A 137 -22.77 12.26 -19.43
N SER A 138 -21.58 12.40 -18.83
CA SER A 138 -21.27 11.80 -17.52
C SER A 138 -21.90 12.54 -16.33
N ASN A 139 -22.37 13.79 -16.53
CA ASN A 139 -22.84 14.67 -15.45
C ASN A 139 -24.35 14.62 -15.17
N THR A 140 -25.10 13.65 -15.68
CA THR A 140 -26.58 13.60 -15.52
C THR A 140 -27.08 12.87 -14.26
N PHE A 141 -26.20 12.35 -13.39
CA PHE A 141 -26.61 11.69 -12.13
C PHE A 141 -26.46 12.55 -10.87
N GLY A 142 -26.25 13.87 -11.01
CA GLY A 142 -25.86 14.75 -9.90
C GLY A 142 -26.87 15.79 -9.40
N THR A 143 -28.12 15.83 -9.84
CA THR A 143 -29.12 16.76 -9.26
C THR A 143 -30.57 16.31 -9.43
N VAL A 144 -31.09 15.57 -8.44
CA VAL A 144 -32.50 15.47 -7.99
C VAL A 144 -32.39 14.87 -6.57
N LEU A 145 -32.75 15.47 -5.43
CA LEU A 145 -33.58 16.59 -4.95
C LEU A 145 -32.88 17.20 -3.73
#